data_AF-C9XVG8-F1
#
_entry.id   AF-C9XVG8-F1
#
_cell.length_a   1.000
_cell.length_b   1.000
_cell.length_c   1.000
_cell.angle_alpha   90.00
_cell.angle_beta   90.00
_cell.angle_gamma   90.00
#
_symmetry.space_group_name_H-M   'P 1'
#
loop_
_entity.id
_entity.type
_entity.pdbx_description
1 polymer ?
#
loop_
_entity_poly.entity_id
_entity_poly.type
_entity_poly.pdbx_seq_one_letter_code
_entity_poly.pdbx_strand_id
1 'polypeptide(L)'
;MKSYLINHNCIFTESNNELKNTDNACVIKMTTMRARCLSFIIENAKNGVIEKQQIAAVLWGNRGQFISDANLTQVLYLLRRDLRALGINDLFVTIPKLGIKVNDDVPVDILTEEKKKKPKRAFWTVAVFAMFILGVLTLLTLTDVSNP
;
A
#
# COMPACT_ATOMS: atom_id res chain seq x y z
N MET A 1 -5.57 7.95 -6.17
CA MET A 1 -5.08 7.17 -5.02
C MET A 1 -3.99 7.99 -4.39
N LYS A 2 -4.07 8.20 -3.08
CA LYS A 2 -3.17 9.10 -2.36
C LYS A 2 -1.95 8.31 -1.89
N SER A 3 -0.84 9.01 -1.74
CA SER A 3 0.32 8.54 -1.00
C SER A 3 0.59 9.53 0.12
N TYR A 4 1.08 9.03 1.24
CA TYR A 4 1.35 9.83 2.43
C TYR A 4 2.77 9.59 2.92
N LEU A 5 3.41 10.63 3.43
CA LEU A 5 4.65 10.56 4.18
C LEU A 5 4.33 10.70 5.67
N ILE A 6 4.50 9.62 6.41
CA ILE A 6 4.24 9.54 7.85
C ILE A 6 5.58 9.60 8.58
N ASN A 7 5.69 10.44 9.61
CA ASN A 7 6.88 10.57 10.46
C ASN A 7 8.19 10.82 9.67
N HIS A 8 8.09 11.51 8.53
CA HIS A 8 9.18 11.86 7.60
C HIS A 8 9.89 10.72 6.86
N ASN A 9 9.79 9.48 7.32
CA ASN A 9 10.54 8.36 6.75
C ASN A 9 9.69 7.13 6.39
N CYS A 10 8.37 7.20 6.53
CA CYS A 10 7.47 6.12 6.14
C CYS A 10 6.51 6.57 5.05
N ILE A 11 6.63 5.95 3.87
CA ILE A 11 5.74 6.18 2.75
C ILE A 11 4.61 5.16 2.79
N PHE A 12 3.38 5.63 2.94
CA PHE A 12 2.17 4.84 2.76
C PHE A 12 1.59 5.08 1.35
N THR A 13 1.41 4.02 0.56
CA THR A 13 0.83 4.11 -0.78
C THR A 13 -0.46 3.30 -0.88
N GLU A 14 -1.60 3.99 -1.06
CA GLU A 14 -2.92 3.36 -1.11
C GLU A 14 -3.08 2.41 -2.30
N SER A 15 -2.48 2.72 -3.45
CA SER A 15 -2.64 1.93 -4.69
C SER A 15 -2.07 0.52 -4.58
N ASN A 16 -1.01 0.36 -3.78
CA ASN A 16 -0.31 -0.90 -3.60
C ASN A 16 -0.59 -1.54 -2.23
N ASN A 17 -1.36 -0.88 -1.36
CA ASN A 17 -1.56 -1.27 0.04
C ASN A 17 -0.23 -1.51 0.77
N GLU A 18 0.73 -0.60 0.62
CA GLU A 18 2.11 -0.80 1.08
C GLU A 18 2.58 0.33 1.98
N LEU A 19 3.32 -0.03 3.03
CA LEU A 19 4.14 0.87 3.83
C LEU A 19 5.61 0.61 3.53
N LYS A 20 6.37 1.67 3.29
CA LYS A 20 7.79 1.59 2.98
C LYS A 20 8.59 2.57 3.84
N ASN A 21 9.60 2.08 4.55
CA ASN A 21 10.56 2.93 5.23
C ASN A 21 11.66 3.38 4.26
N THR A 22 11.99 4.67 4.26
CA THR A 22 13.00 5.28 3.37
C THR A 22 14.43 5.03 3.82
N ASP A 23 14.64 4.82 5.12
CA ASP A 23 15.96 4.79 5.75
C ASP A 23 16.56 3.39 5.72
N ASN A 24 15.73 2.35 5.88
CA ASN A 24 16.19 0.95 5.99
C ASN A 24 15.59 0.01 4.92
N ALA A 25 14.91 0.58 3.92
CA ALA A 25 14.26 -0.15 2.82
C ALA A 25 13.25 -1.23 3.26
N CYS A 26 12.80 -1.24 4.52
CA CYS A 26 11.76 -2.14 4.99
C CYS A 26 10.45 -1.87 4.26
N VAL A 27 9.79 -2.92 3.79
CA VAL A 27 8.53 -2.86 3.04
C VAL A 27 7.53 -3.81 3.68
N ILE A 28 6.36 -3.29 4.02
CA ILE A 28 5.25 -4.06 4.59
C ILE A 28 4.05 -3.94 3.66
N LYS A 29 3.64 -5.08 3.09
CA LYS A 29 2.37 -5.17 2.36
C LYS A 29 1.22 -5.46 3.31
N MET A 30 0.15 -4.72 3.12
CA MET A 30 -1.04 -4.76 3.94
C MET A 30 -2.21 -5.34 3.14
N THR A 31 -3.23 -5.79 3.87
CA THR A 31 -4.51 -6.13 3.24
C THR A 31 -5.24 -4.84 2.88
N THR A 32 -6.12 -4.89 1.87
CA THR A 32 -6.95 -3.73 1.47
C THR A 32 -7.72 -3.15 2.66
N MET A 33 -8.22 -4.00 3.56
CA MET A 33 -8.94 -3.57 4.76
C MET A 33 -8.05 -2.75 5.71
N ARG A 34 -6.80 -3.18 5.95
CA ARG A 34 -5.86 -2.43 6.79
C ARG A 34 -5.43 -1.12 6.13
N ALA A 35 -5.14 -1.13 4.83
CA ALA A 35 -4.77 0.07 4.09
C ALA A 35 -5.93 1.10 4.06
N ARG A 36 -7.16 0.64 3.82
CA ARG A 36 -8.36 1.49 3.90
C ARG A 36 -8.56 2.07 5.29
N CYS A 37 -8.33 1.27 6.34
CA CYS A 37 -8.38 1.74 7.72
C CYS A 37 -7.36 2.85 7.96
N LEU A 38 -6.10 2.64 7.58
CA LEU A 38 -5.03 3.64 7.74
C LEU A 38 -5.33 4.93 6.99
N SER A 39 -5.78 4.83 5.74
CA SER A 39 -6.20 5.99 4.93
C SER A 39 -7.29 6.79 5.64
N PHE A 40 -8.36 6.12 6.11
CA PHE A 40 -9.44 6.79 6.84
C PHE A 40 -8.96 7.47 8.13
N ILE A 41 -8.05 6.84 8.87
CA ILE A 41 -7.45 7.41 10.08
C ILE A 41 -6.69 8.70 9.76
N ILE A 42 -5.84 8.68 8.72
CA ILE A 42 -5.05 9.84 8.30
C ILE A 42 -5.96 10.98 7.82
N GLU A 43 -6.97 10.68 7.01
CA GLU A 43 -7.89 11.68 6.47
C GLU A 43 -8.73 12.36 7.55
N ASN A 44 -8.97 11.69 8.68
CA ASN A 44 -9.76 12.19 9.80
C ASN A 44 -8.91 12.61 10.99
N ALA A 45 -7.58 12.72 10.83
CA ALA A 45 -6.66 13.04 11.93
C ALA A 45 -7.03 14.34 12.66
N LYS A 46 -7.49 15.35 11.91
CA LYS A 46 -7.83 16.68 12.44
C LYS A 46 -9.22 16.75 13.08
N ASN A 47 -10.02 15.69 13.01
CA ASN A 47 -11.40 15.67 13.48
C ASN A 47 -11.52 15.31 14.98
N GLY A 48 -10.39 15.20 15.69
CA GLY A 48 -10.36 14.81 17.10
C GLY A 48 -10.50 13.30 17.28
N VAL A 49 -11.49 12.88 18.08
CA VAL A 49 -11.72 11.44 18.33
C VAL A 49 -12.51 10.85 17.17
N ILE A 50 -11.92 9.84 16.52
CA ILE A 50 -12.56 9.02 15.50
C ILE A 50 -13.28 7.87 16.20
N GLU A 51 -14.60 7.81 16.08
CA GLU A 51 -15.40 6.80 16.77
C GLU A 51 -15.22 5.40 16.18
N LYS A 52 -15.35 4.37 17.02
CA LYS A 52 -15.29 2.97 16.58
C LYS A 52 -16.30 2.67 15.47
N GLN A 53 -17.52 3.19 15.61
CA GLN A 53 -18.61 2.98 14.69
C GLN A 53 -18.32 3.58 13.32
N GLN A 54 -17.67 4.76 13.28
CA GLN A 54 -17.25 5.39 12.02
C GLN A 54 -16.22 4.52 11.29
N ILE A 55 -15.20 4.02 12.01
CA ILE A 55 -14.19 3.13 11.42
C ILE A 55 -14.86 1.84 10.94
N ALA A 56 -15.73 1.24 11.75
CA ALA A 56 -16.41 0.01 11.39
C ALA A 56 -17.32 0.17 10.16
N ALA A 57 -18.05 1.28 10.05
CA ALA A 57 -18.87 1.60 8.90
C ALA A 57 -18.03 1.74 7.62
N VAL A 58 -16.85 2.36 7.70
CA VAL A 58 -15.95 2.51 6.54
C VAL A 58 -15.37 1.17 6.10
N LEU A 59 -15.05 0.27 7.03
CA LEU A 59 -14.41 -1.00 6.72
C LEU A 59 -15.39 -2.09 6.27
N TRP A 60 -16.58 -2.15 6.87
CA TRP A 60 -17.54 -3.24 6.66
C TRP A 60 -18.91 -2.79 6.11
N GLY A 61 -19.10 -1.48 5.86
CA GLY A 61 -20.35 -0.93 5.32
C GLY A 61 -21.56 -1.27 6.21
N ASN A 62 -22.67 -1.69 5.59
CA ASN A 62 -23.89 -2.08 6.30
C ASN A 62 -23.69 -3.23 7.30
N ARG A 63 -22.63 -4.04 7.14
CA ARG A 63 -22.30 -5.10 8.10
C ARG A 63 -21.60 -4.57 9.35
N GLY A 64 -21.06 -3.34 9.31
CA GLY A 64 -20.28 -2.74 10.40
C GLY A 64 -21.00 -2.71 11.74
N GLN A 65 -22.33 -2.54 11.74
CA GLN A 65 -23.16 -2.59 12.95
C GLN A 65 -23.19 -3.96 13.65
N PHE A 66 -22.88 -5.05 12.92
CA PHE A 66 -22.86 -6.42 13.42
C PHE A 66 -21.43 -6.94 13.68
N ILE A 67 -20.41 -6.12 13.41
CA ILE A 67 -19.02 -6.50 13.64
C ILE A 67 -18.70 -6.36 15.13
N SER A 68 -18.05 -7.38 15.69
CA SER A 68 -17.59 -7.34 17.07
C SER A 68 -16.47 -6.32 17.27
N ASP A 69 -16.42 -5.72 18.46
CA ASP A 69 -15.31 -4.85 18.89
C ASP A 69 -13.94 -5.53 18.76
N ALA A 70 -13.89 -6.86 18.91
CA ALA A 70 -12.67 -7.66 18.76
C ALA A 70 -12.09 -7.57 17.35
N ASN A 71 -12.93 -7.59 16.31
CA ASN A 71 -12.48 -7.51 14.92
C ASN A 71 -11.84 -6.14 14.61
N LEU A 72 -12.50 -5.04 15.02
CA LEU A 72 -11.92 -3.70 14.87
C LEU A 72 -10.62 -3.58 15.65
N THR A 73 -10.60 -4.08 16.89
CA THR A 73 -9.40 -4.09 17.73
C THR A 73 -8.25 -4.84 17.04
N GLN A 74 -8.52 -5.98 16.40
CA GLN A 74 -7.51 -6.74 15.66
C GLN A 74 -6.95 -5.96 14.47
N VAL A 75 -7.79 -5.26 13.70
CA VAL A 75 -7.33 -4.41 12.60
C VAL A 75 -6.43 -3.29 13.11
N LEU A 76 -6.84 -2.59 14.17
CA LEU A 76 -6.05 -1.52 14.79
C LEU A 76 -4.74 -2.05 15.41
N TYR A 77 -4.75 -3.24 16.01
CA TYR A 77 -3.56 -3.90 16.53
C TYR A 77 -2.55 -4.20 15.41
N LEU A 78 -3.01 -4.80 14.30
CA LEU A 78 -2.15 -5.11 13.17
C LEU A 78 -1.55 -3.84 12.55
N LEU A 79 -2.33 -2.76 12.47
CA LEU A 79 -1.83 -1.45 12.03
C LEU A 79 -0.70 -0.94 12.93
N ARG A 80 -0.90 -0.94 14.25
CA ARG A 80 0.14 -0.52 15.20
C ARG A 80 1.39 -1.36 15.07
N ARG A 81 1.23 -2.69 14.92
CA ARG A 81 2.36 -3.60 14.73
C ARG A 81 3.16 -3.27 13.46
N ASP A 82 2.47 -3.05 12.34
CA ASP A 82 3.12 -2.71 11.07
C ASP A 82 3.85 -1.36 11.15
N LEU A 83 3.22 -0.35 11.76
CA LEU A 83 3.81 0.98 11.96
C LEU A 83 5.04 0.93 12.89
N ARG A 84 4.97 0.16 13.98
CA ARG A 84 6.09 -0.03 14.91
C ARG A 84 7.30 -0.67 14.25
N ALA A 85 7.08 -1.64 13.36
CA ALA A 85 8.15 -2.26 12.59
C ALA A 85 8.89 -1.25 11.68
N LEU A 86 8.29 -0.10 11.42
CA LEU A 86 8.85 1.00 10.64
C LEU A 86 9.33 2.17 11.51
N GLY A 87 9.32 2.02 12.83
CA GLY A 87 9.76 3.04 13.80
C GLY A 87 8.68 4.01 14.27
N ILE A 88 7.42 3.79 13.89
CA ILE A 88 6.29 4.67 14.25
C ILE A 88 5.48 4.01 15.36
N ASN A 89 5.65 4.48 16.59
CA ASN A 89 5.05 3.83 17.75
C ASN A 89 3.62 4.28 18.04
N ASP A 90 3.34 5.57 17.86
CA ASP A 90 2.16 6.23 18.42
C ASP A 90 1.43 7.11 17.42
N LEU A 91 1.23 6.64 16.18
CA LEU A 91 0.43 7.37 15.17
C LEU A 91 -0.99 7.67 15.67
N PHE A 92 -1.59 6.75 16.44
CA PHE A 92 -2.90 6.96 17.05
C PHE A 92 -3.05 6.19 18.36
N VAL A 93 -3.72 6.82 19.32
CA VAL A 93 -3.99 6.30 20.66
C VAL A 93 -5.43 5.85 20.78
N THR A 94 -5.69 4.83 21.60
CA THR A 94 -7.06 4.38 21.87
C THR A 94 -7.69 5.27 22.95
N ILE A 95 -8.90 5.74 22.68
CA ILE A 95 -9.76 6.39 23.67
C ILE A 95 -10.79 5.34 24.14
N PRO A 96 -10.73 4.88 25.41
CA PRO A 96 -11.59 3.81 25.90
C PRO A 96 -13.07 4.10 25.65
N LYS A 97 -13.80 3.07 25.22
CA LYS A 97 -15.24 3.08 24.90
C LYS A 97 -15.68 4.01 23.75
N LEU A 98 -14.84 4.94 23.30
CA LEU A 98 -15.15 5.91 22.25
C LEU A 98 -14.55 5.49 20.90
N GLY A 99 -13.23 5.30 20.82
CA GLY A 99 -12.57 5.17 19.53
C GLY A 99 -11.06 5.35 19.61
N ILE A 100 -10.52 6.11 18.66
CA ILE A 100 -9.10 6.46 18.59
C ILE A 100 -8.92 7.95 18.37
N LYS A 101 -7.77 8.49 18.77
CA LYS A 101 -7.34 9.83 18.41
C LYS A 101 -5.99 9.74 17.72
N VAL A 102 -5.83 10.44 16.60
CA VAL A 102 -4.53 10.54 15.91
C VAL A 102 -3.61 11.43 16.73
N ASN A 103 -2.34 11.06 16.81
CA ASN A 103 -1.34 11.84 17.51
C ASN A 103 -0.88 13.01 16.63
N ASP A 104 -1.11 14.23 17.11
CA ASP A 104 -0.75 15.46 16.41
C ASP A 104 0.77 15.65 16.28
N ASP A 105 1.56 14.95 17.11
CA ASP A 105 3.02 14.99 17.10
C ASP A 105 3.65 14.16 15.96
N VAL A 106 2.86 13.32 15.30
CA VAL A 106 3.33 12.49 14.17
C VAL A 106 2.91 13.17 12.86
N PRO A 107 3.81 13.86 12.16
CA PRO A 107 3.45 14.58 10.94
C PRO A 107 3.07 13.61 9.82
N VAL A 108 2.02 13.96 9.08
CA VAL A 108 1.56 13.22 7.91
C VAL A 108 1.32 14.17 6.74
N ASP A 109 2.18 14.07 5.73
CA ASP A 109 2.10 14.89 4.52
C ASP A 109 1.52 14.10 3.35
N ILE A 110 0.73 14.76 2.50
CA ILE A 110 0.22 14.16 1.26
C ILE A 110 1.30 14.26 0.19
N LEU A 111 1.71 13.11 -0.32
CA LEU A 111 2.58 12.99 -1.48
C LEU A 111 1.71 13.03 -2.75
N THR A 112 1.77 14.14 -3.47
CA THR A 112 1.19 14.21 -4.81
C THR A 112 1.99 13.32 -5.73
N GLU A 113 1.41 12.19 -6.14
CA GLU A 113 2.02 11.25 -7.09
C GLU A 113 2.22 11.93 -8.46
N GLU A 114 3.40 12.51 -8.69
CA GLU A 114 3.96 12.69 -10.04
C GLU A 114 4.00 11.30 -10.70
N LYS A 115 3.11 11.06 -11.68
CA LYS A 115 2.88 9.79 -12.39
C LYS A 115 4.18 8.98 -12.60
N LYS A 116 4.48 8.02 -11.71
CA LYS A 116 5.58 7.07 -11.94
C LYS A 116 5.24 6.19 -13.13
N LYS A 117 5.84 6.48 -14.29
CA LYS A 117 5.83 5.61 -15.48
C LYS A 117 6.34 4.21 -15.06
N LYS A 118 5.49 3.18 -15.17
CA LYS A 118 5.88 1.77 -14.96
C LYS A 118 7.15 1.47 -15.76
N PRO A 119 8.13 0.71 -15.21
CA PRO A 119 9.37 0.43 -15.91
C PRO A 119 9.09 -0.36 -17.19
N LYS A 120 9.53 0.17 -18.33
CA LYS A 120 9.41 -0.43 -19.68
C LYS A 120 10.16 -1.77 -19.85
N ARG A 121 10.64 -2.40 -18.77
CA ARG A 121 11.54 -3.56 -18.80
C ARG A 121 10.89 -4.78 -19.44
N ALA A 122 9.62 -5.07 -19.14
CA ALA A 122 8.93 -6.24 -19.68
C ALA A 122 8.71 -6.17 -21.21
N PHE A 123 8.51 -4.97 -21.77
CA PHE A 123 8.27 -4.82 -23.20
C PHE A 123 9.57 -5.03 -24.01
N TRP A 124 10.70 -4.51 -23.51
CA TRP A 124 11.99 -4.66 -24.18
C TRP A 124 12.51 -6.09 -24.16
N THR A 125 12.33 -6.82 -23.04
CA THR A 125 12.72 -8.23 -22.97
C THR A 125 11.94 -9.07 -23.97
N VAL A 126 10.62 -8.89 -24.08
CA VAL A 126 9.79 -9.64 -25.05
C VAL A 126 10.16 -9.31 -26.50
N ALA A 127 10.43 -8.03 -26.81
CA ALA A 127 10.83 -7.62 -28.15
C ALA A 127 12.18 -8.24 -28.58
N VAL A 128 13.15 -8.31 -27.68
CA VAL A 128 14.46 -8.93 -27.96
C VAL A 128 14.33 -10.43 -28.21
N PHE A 129 13.51 -11.15 -27.42
CA PHE A 129 13.26 -12.58 -27.65
C PHE A 129 12.55 -12.83 -28.99
N ALA A 130 11.55 -12.02 -29.35
CA ALA A 130 10.85 -12.15 -30.63
C ALA A 130 11.78 -11.93 -31.84
N MET A 131 12.68 -10.95 -31.76
CA MET A 131 13.67 -10.70 -32.82
C MET A 131 14.64 -11.87 -32.98
N PHE A 132 15.10 -12.46 -31.86
CA PHE A 132 16.00 -13.61 -31.90
C PHE A 132 15.35 -14.84 -32.54
N ILE A 133 14.08 -15.11 -32.21
CA ILE A 133 13.33 -16.22 -32.82
C ILE A 133 13.15 -16.02 -34.33
N LEU A 134 12.79 -14.81 -34.78
CA LEU A 134 12.67 -14.52 -36.21
C LEU A 134 13.99 -14.69 -36.95
N GLY A 135 15.11 -14.23 -36.38
CA GLY A 135 16.45 -14.41 -36.96
C GLY A 135 16.83 -15.89 -37.13
N VAL A 136 16.60 -16.72 -36.12
CA VAL A 136 16.88 -18.16 -36.20
C VAL A 136 15.99 -18.86 -37.23
N LEU A 137 14.71 -18.48 -37.32
CA LEU A 137 13.79 -19.03 -38.33
C LEU A 137 14.25 -18.70 -39.76
N THR A 138 14.70 -17.47 -40.00
CA THR A 138 15.23 -17.06 -41.32
C THR A 138 16.51 -17.80 -41.70
N LEU A 139 17.37 -18.13 -40.71
CA LEU A 139 18.61 -18.86 -40.96
C LEU A 139 18.33 -20.33 -41.32
N LEU A 140 17.36 -20.97 -40.65
CA LEU A 140 16.94 -22.34 -40.96
C LEU A 140 16.36 -22.46 -42.38
N THR A 141 15.59 -21.46 -42.84
CA THR A 141 15.06 -21.46 -44.22
C THR A 141 16.14 -21.26 -45.28
N LEU A 142 17.25 -20.59 -44.95
CA LEU A 142 18.36 -20.39 -45.88
C LEU A 142 19.23 -21.65 -46.01
N THR A 143 19.40 -22.42 -44.93
CA THR A 143 20.17 -23.68 -44.97
C THR A 143 19.45 -24.79 -45.73
N ASP A 144 18.11 -24.78 -45.76
CA ASP A 144 17.29 -25.77 -46.48
C ASP A 144 17.34 -25.58 -48.01
N VAL A 145 17.45 -24.33 -48.48
CA VAL A 145 17.57 -24.00 -49.92
C VAL A 145 18.94 -24.36 -50.51
N SER A 146 19.97 -24.50 -49.67
CA SER A 146 21.35 -24.81 -50.09
C SER A 146 21.70 -26.31 -50.12
N ASN A 147 20.78 -27.21 -49.79
CA ASN A 147 20.98 -28.66 -49.88
C ASN A 147 20.08 -29.25 -50.98
N PRO A 148 20.61 -29.54 -52.19
CA PRO A 148 19.86 -30.23 -53.25
C PRO A 148 19.63 -31.72 -52.96
#